data_AF-A0A6A9STS1-F1
#
_entry.id   AF-A0A6A9STS1-F1
#
_cell.length_a   1.000
_cell.length_b   1.000
_cell.length_c   1.000
_cell.angle_alpha   90.00
_cell.angle_beta   90.00
_cell.angle_gamma   90.00
#
_symmetry.space_group_name_H-M   'P 1'
#
loop_
_entity.id
_entity.type
_entity.pdbx_description
1 polymer ?
#
loop_
_entity_poly.entity_id
_entity_poly.type
_entity_poly.pdbx_seq_one_letter_code
_entity_poly.pdbx_strand_id
1 'polypeptide(L)'
;MSDADTTEDPGELRTPIVAVLGHVDHGKTSLLDKIRGSAVIEGEAGAITQHIGATAVPLDVVSEVAGSLVDPTEFDLPGLLFIDTPGHHSFSTLRSRGGALADIAILVVDVNDGFQPQTEEAIRILKDTGTPFVVAANKIDTIPGWNPTEDAPVQQTYENQSDRVRSQLDEALYELIGELSGAGFSSDLYWRVQDFQSNIGVIPVSAETGEGVPDLLTVLMGLAQRYMKSEMEVNIDGPGAGTVLEVKDERGFGTTLDVILYDGTIRQGDEIVVGGTDDTIVTEVRALLKPRELAEIRTEKRFDDVESMQAAAGLKIAAPDLDDAMAGAPVRVVGDRDVDAVVEEVEAELAEVAVETAEEGVVAKADTLGSLEALANAMAEAEIPVMSAEVGDIAPRDVAMATTADDDKHRTILGFNVDVLDDAERKADEEDVRIFDSDVIYQLVEDYEEFVEERERAQQEAIFENIVRPARFRILQDHVFRQNDPAVVGVEVVSGTLKRNTPVGLIEGNELERVGVVKGIQEQGEDVDEARAGNRVSVSIDGPTVGRDIEEGDELWVDLPEKHAKVLEQELTDEIPADEREALKQYLEIQRKRDPFWGK
;
A
#
# COMPACT_ATOMS: atom_id res chain seq x y z
N MET A 1 15.04 -30.33 51.29
CA MET A 1 13.74 -29.70 51.62
C MET A 1 13.65 -28.53 50.66
N SER A 2 13.45 -28.87 49.38
CA SER A 2 12.16 -28.84 48.66
C SER A 2 12.01 -27.47 48.03
N ASP A 3 12.77 -27.29 46.94
CA ASP A 3 12.36 -26.40 45.86
C ASP A 3 11.01 -26.92 45.38
N ALA A 4 9.96 -26.19 45.71
CA ALA A 4 8.67 -26.35 45.08
C ALA A 4 8.81 -25.69 43.71
N ASP A 5 9.12 -26.53 42.72
CA ASP A 5 8.77 -26.29 41.33
C ASP A 5 7.27 -25.98 41.32
N THR A 6 6.92 -24.70 41.31
CA THR A 6 5.59 -24.26 40.90
C THR A 6 5.53 -24.50 39.40
N THR A 7 5.11 -25.71 39.03
CA THR A 7 4.55 -25.98 37.70
C THR A 7 3.43 -24.98 37.48
N GLU A 8 3.70 -23.91 36.73
CA GLU A 8 2.66 -23.12 36.08
C GLU A 8 1.80 -24.12 35.28
N ASP A 9 0.50 -24.14 35.55
CA ASP A 9 -0.45 -24.88 34.73
C ASP A 9 -0.27 -24.36 33.29
N PRO A 10 -0.09 -25.20 32.26
CA PRO A 10 -0.10 -24.72 30.89
C PRO A 10 -1.45 -24.03 30.66
N GLY A 11 -1.43 -22.73 30.37
CA GLY A 11 -2.63 -21.94 30.14
C GLY A 11 -3.54 -22.59 29.09
N GLU A 12 -4.86 -22.39 29.23
CA GLU A 12 -5.79 -22.84 28.20
C GLU A 12 -5.46 -22.15 26.87
N LEU A 13 -5.52 -22.91 25.77
CA LEU A 13 -5.19 -22.40 24.43
C LEU A 13 -6.48 -22.04 23.70
N ARG A 14 -6.52 -20.86 23.08
CA ARG A 14 -7.61 -20.49 22.18
C ARG A 14 -7.43 -21.12 20.81
N THR A 15 -8.52 -21.07 20.04
CA THR A 15 -8.49 -21.41 18.63
C THR A 15 -7.68 -20.36 17.86
N PRO A 16 -6.68 -20.77 17.04
CA PRO A 16 -6.00 -19.86 16.13
C PRO A 16 -6.96 -19.28 15.09
N ILE A 17 -6.78 -18.01 14.82
CA ILE A 17 -7.54 -17.20 13.87
C ILE A 17 -6.85 -17.30 12.50
N VAL A 18 -7.60 -17.77 11.50
CA VAL A 18 -7.11 -18.01 10.14
C VAL A 18 -7.77 -17.04 9.16
N ALA A 19 -7.02 -16.10 8.58
CA ALA A 19 -7.55 -15.24 7.51
C ALA A 19 -7.46 -15.94 6.14
N VAL A 20 -8.50 -15.80 5.30
CA VAL A 20 -8.48 -16.32 3.93
C VAL A 20 -8.46 -15.18 2.94
N LEU A 21 -7.36 -15.01 2.21
CA LEU A 21 -7.06 -13.91 1.28
C LEU A 21 -6.94 -14.44 -0.16
N GLY A 22 -6.93 -13.55 -1.16
CA GLY A 22 -6.79 -13.91 -2.58
C GLY A 22 -7.68 -13.08 -3.49
N HIS A 23 -7.51 -13.23 -4.81
CA HIS A 23 -8.27 -12.47 -5.80
C HIS A 23 -9.75 -12.88 -5.90
N VAL A 24 -10.61 -12.02 -6.47
CA VAL A 24 -11.98 -12.36 -6.89
C VAL A 24 -11.94 -13.61 -7.76
N ASP A 25 -12.92 -14.49 -7.57
CA ASP A 25 -13.08 -15.75 -8.32
C ASP A 25 -11.95 -16.78 -8.20
N HIS A 26 -10.88 -16.54 -7.42
CA HIS A 26 -9.89 -17.58 -7.09
C HIS A 26 -10.43 -18.65 -6.12
N GLY A 27 -11.65 -18.49 -5.61
CA GLY A 27 -12.39 -19.53 -4.90
C GLY A 27 -12.25 -19.54 -3.38
N LYS A 28 -11.99 -18.38 -2.74
CA LYS A 28 -11.97 -18.22 -1.27
C LYS A 28 -13.26 -18.73 -0.59
N THR A 29 -14.40 -18.22 -1.03
CA THR A 29 -15.71 -18.59 -0.46
C THR A 29 -16.03 -20.06 -0.73
N SER A 30 -15.71 -20.56 -1.93
CA SER A 30 -15.86 -21.98 -2.26
C SER A 30 -14.99 -22.87 -1.37
N LEU A 31 -13.75 -22.47 -1.07
CA LEU A 31 -12.86 -23.22 -0.20
C LEU A 31 -13.40 -23.26 1.24
N LEU A 32 -13.86 -22.12 1.75
CA LEU A 32 -14.52 -22.04 3.06
C LEU A 32 -15.81 -22.87 3.09
N ASP A 33 -16.64 -22.80 2.05
CA ASP A 33 -17.83 -23.64 1.90
C ASP A 33 -17.50 -25.12 1.86
N LYS A 34 -16.39 -25.50 1.24
CA LYS A 34 -15.96 -26.89 1.18
C LYS A 34 -15.49 -27.38 2.54
N ILE A 35 -14.68 -26.60 3.26
CA ILE A 35 -14.27 -26.87 4.66
C ILE A 35 -15.52 -26.97 5.57
N ARG A 36 -16.52 -26.10 5.34
CA ARG A 36 -17.81 -26.18 6.03
C ARG A 36 -18.56 -27.47 5.71
N GLY A 37 -18.70 -27.79 4.42
CA GLY A 37 -19.51 -28.90 3.92
C GLY A 37 -18.94 -30.28 4.22
N SER A 38 -17.61 -30.44 4.23
CA SER A 38 -16.95 -31.71 4.58
C SER A 38 -17.14 -32.09 6.06
N ALA A 39 -17.59 -31.17 6.90
CA ALA A 39 -17.93 -31.41 8.30
C ALA A 39 -19.42 -31.74 8.55
N VAL A 40 -20.30 -31.57 7.55
CA VAL A 40 -21.76 -31.78 7.71
C VAL A 40 -22.16 -33.22 7.33
N ILE A 41 -21.30 -34.20 7.61
CA ILE A 41 -21.59 -35.61 7.28
C ILE A 41 -22.56 -36.21 8.32
N GLU A 42 -23.52 -36.99 7.80
CA GLU A 42 -24.77 -37.43 8.43
C GLU A 42 -24.64 -37.98 9.87
N GLY A 43 -24.98 -37.14 10.86
CA GLY A 43 -25.23 -37.59 12.24
C GLY A 43 -25.17 -36.50 13.30
N GLU A 44 -24.34 -35.48 13.07
CA GLU A 44 -24.11 -34.37 14.00
C GLU A 44 -24.35 -33.02 13.31
N ALA A 45 -25.62 -32.73 13.02
CA ALA A 45 -26.01 -31.40 12.58
C ALA A 45 -25.70 -30.39 13.72
N GLY A 46 -24.53 -29.76 13.68
CA GLY A 46 -24.10 -28.77 14.68
C GLY A 46 -22.60 -28.66 15.00
N ALA A 47 -21.69 -29.40 14.34
CA ALA A 47 -20.26 -29.38 14.72
C ALA A 47 -19.51 -28.09 14.33
N ILE A 48 -19.88 -27.41 13.23
CA ILE A 48 -19.28 -26.11 12.83
C ILE A 48 -20.21 -24.97 13.25
N THR A 49 -19.74 -24.10 14.15
CA THR A 49 -20.44 -22.87 14.53
C THR A 49 -20.06 -21.74 13.57
N GLN A 50 -21.05 -21.15 12.91
CA GLN A 50 -20.87 -19.89 12.19
C GLN A 50 -20.95 -18.73 13.18
N HIS A 51 -19.91 -17.91 13.18
CA HIS A 51 -19.83 -16.64 13.87
C HIS A 51 -20.03 -15.49 12.88
N ILE A 52 -20.22 -14.27 13.37
CA ILE A 52 -20.32 -13.14 12.45
C ILE A 52 -18.96 -12.91 11.80
N GLY A 53 -18.90 -13.08 10.48
CA GLY A 53 -17.66 -12.95 9.71
C GLY A 53 -16.64 -14.08 9.92
N ALA A 54 -16.98 -15.13 10.69
CA ALA A 54 -16.03 -16.21 10.99
C ALA A 54 -16.68 -17.61 11.06
N THR A 55 -15.89 -18.66 10.89
CA THR A 55 -16.30 -20.07 10.90
C THR A 55 -15.37 -20.86 11.82
N ALA A 56 -15.89 -21.41 12.91
CA ALA A 56 -15.12 -22.25 13.82
C ALA A 56 -15.15 -23.72 13.36
N VAL A 57 -13.98 -24.33 13.18
CA VAL A 57 -13.79 -25.73 12.78
C VAL A 57 -13.07 -26.45 13.92
N PRO A 58 -13.80 -27.23 14.74
CA PRO A 58 -13.21 -27.97 15.87
C PRO A 58 -12.15 -29.01 15.46
N LEU A 59 -11.25 -29.36 16.38
CA LEU A 59 -10.17 -30.32 16.14
C LEU A 59 -10.67 -31.71 15.71
N ASP A 60 -11.80 -32.16 16.23
CA ASP A 60 -12.44 -33.43 15.86
C ASP A 60 -12.85 -33.43 14.38
N VAL A 61 -13.43 -32.32 13.91
CA VAL A 61 -13.77 -32.12 12.50
C VAL A 61 -12.52 -32.05 11.63
N VAL A 62 -11.50 -31.29 12.04
CA VAL A 62 -10.22 -31.24 11.34
C VAL A 62 -9.64 -32.65 11.19
N SER A 63 -9.65 -33.43 12.28
CA SER A 63 -9.08 -34.77 12.31
C SER A 63 -9.88 -35.76 11.45
N GLU A 64 -11.21 -35.64 11.40
CA GLU A 64 -12.04 -36.45 10.51
C GLU A 64 -11.73 -36.15 9.03
N VAL A 65 -11.66 -34.88 8.66
CA VAL A 65 -11.35 -34.45 7.28
C VAL A 65 -9.92 -34.83 6.88
N ALA A 66 -8.96 -34.64 7.79
CA ALA A 66 -7.55 -34.99 7.56
C ALA A 66 -7.31 -36.51 7.54
N GLY A 67 -8.21 -37.30 8.13
CA GLY A 67 -8.09 -38.75 8.21
C GLY A 67 -6.80 -39.17 8.91
N SER A 68 -6.01 -40.03 8.28
CA SER A 68 -4.75 -40.51 8.88
C SER A 68 -3.61 -39.49 8.87
N LEU A 69 -3.80 -38.29 8.30
CA LEU A 69 -2.78 -37.23 8.29
C LEU A 69 -2.65 -36.53 9.64
N VAL A 70 -3.71 -36.57 10.46
CA VAL A 70 -3.79 -35.92 11.77
C VAL A 70 -4.16 -36.97 12.81
N ASP A 71 -3.31 -37.13 13.81
CA ASP A 71 -3.71 -37.79 15.06
C ASP A 71 -4.17 -36.70 16.04
N PRO A 72 -5.47 -36.64 16.43
CA PRO A 72 -5.96 -35.60 17.33
C PRO A 72 -5.24 -35.59 18.68
N THR A 73 -4.64 -36.70 19.09
CA THR A 73 -3.89 -36.78 20.36
C THR A 73 -2.54 -36.07 20.34
N GLU A 74 -2.07 -35.66 19.15
CA GLU A 74 -0.83 -34.90 18.97
C GLU A 74 -1.03 -33.38 19.00
N PHE A 75 -2.28 -32.91 19.09
CA PHE A 75 -2.64 -31.49 19.08
C PHE A 75 -3.27 -31.05 20.40
N ASP A 76 -2.77 -29.94 20.94
CA ASP A 76 -3.33 -29.28 22.11
C ASP A 76 -4.35 -28.19 21.75
N LEU A 77 -4.37 -27.75 20.49
CA LEU A 77 -5.24 -26.68 20.01
C LEU A 77 -6.69 -27.16 19.82
N PRO A 78 -7.69 -26.34 20.16
CA PRO A 78 -9.11 -26.72 20.09
C PRO A 78 -9.68 -26.81 18.66
N GLY A 79 -9.03 -26.23 17.65
CA GLY A 79 -9.49 -26.22 16.26
C GLY A 79 -8.88 -25.09 15.44
N LEU A 80 -9.60 -24.59 14.44
CA LEU A 80 -9.27 -23.40 13.63
C LEU A 80 -10.48 -22.45 13.53
N LEU A 81 -10.27 -21.14 13.64
CA LEU A 81 -11.30 -20.11 13.47
C LEU A 81 -11.03 -19.33 12.18
N PHE A 82 -11.75 -19.63 11.11
CA PHE A 82 -11.56 -18.95 9.83
C PHE A 82 -12.31 -17.63 9.79
N ILE A 83 -11.65 -16.54 9.43
CA ILE A 83 -12.29 -15.26 9.10
C ILE A 83 -12.54 -15.22 7.58
N ASP A 84 -13.80 -15.03 7.19
CA ASP A 84 -14.19 -14.91 5.79
C ASP A 84 -13.88 -13.48 5.32
N THR A 85 -12.78 -13.28 4.58
CA THR A 85 -12.52 -11.99 3.94
C THR A 85 -13.15 -11.98 2.54
N PRO A 86 -14.20 -11.16 2.31
CA PRO A 86 -14.79 -11.03 0.99
C PRO A 86 -13.80 -10.46 -0.03
N GLY A 87 -13.90 -10.95 -1.27
CA GLY A 87 -12.91 -10.71 -2.32
C GLY A 87 -13.03 -9.41 -3.11
N HIS A 88 -14.12 -8.64 -2.97
CA HIS A 88 -14.32 -7.43 -3.79
C HIS A 88 -13.32 -6.33 -3.40
N HIS A 89 -13.02 -5.42 -4.34
CA HIS A 89 -12.12 -4.27 -4.10
C HIS A 89 -12.56 -3.44 -2.88
N SER A 90 -13.86 -3.31 -2.66
CA SER A 90 -14.54 -2.66 -1.52
C SER A 90 -14.32 -3.30 -0.13
N PHE A 91 -13.36 -4.22 0.03
CA PHE A 91 -13.07 -4.94 1.27
C PHE A 91 -11.57 -5.04 1.59
N SER A 92 -10.76 -4.18 0.99
CA SER A 92 -9.35 -3.99 1.36
C SER A 92 -9.18 -3.76 2.87
N THR A 93 -10.16 -3.14 3.50
CA THR A 93 -10.26 -2.97 4.96
C THR A 93 -10.42 -4.27 5.74
N LEU A 94 -11.24 -5.23 5.29
CA LEU A 94 -11.34 -6.56 5.93
C LEU A 94 -10.08 -7.39 5.71
N ARG A 95 -9.33 -7.15 4.63
CA ARG A 95 -8.05 -7.84 4.38
C ARG A 95 -6.92 -7.31 5.25
N SER A 96 -6.79 -5.98 5.38
CA SER A 96 -5.86 -5.36 6.33
C SER A 96 -6.21 -5.77 7.78
N ARG A 97 -7.49 -5.65 8.18
CA ARG A 97 -7.97 -6.10 9.49
C ARG A 97 -7.76 -7.59 9.74
N GLY A 98 -8.12 -8.43 8.76
CA GLY A 98 -7.98 -9.87 8.85
C GLY A 98 -6.52 -10.30 8.90
N GLY A 99 -5.62 -9.63 8.18
CA GLY A 99 -4.18 -9.87 8.23
C GLY A 99 -3.60 -9.55 9.60
N ALA A 100 -3.88 -8.35 10.14
CA ALA A 100 -3.36 -7.92 11.45
C ALA A 100 -3.94 -8.73 12.63
N LEU A 101 -5.19 -9.16 12.53
CA LEU A 101 -5.86 -9.94 13.59
C LEU A 101 -5.56 -11.45 13.50
N ALA A 102 -5.19 -11.96 12.32
CA ALA A 102 -4.98 -13.38 12.14
C ALA A 102 -3.62 -13.83 12.65
N ASP A 103 -3.62 -15.00 13.29
CA ASP A 103 -2.40 -15.68 13.69
C ASP A 103 -1.70 -16.31 12.49
N ILE A 104 -2.49 -16.72 11.48
CA ILE A 104 -2.00 -17.30 10.23
C ILE A 104 -2.96 -17.00 9.07
N ALA A 105 -2.46 -16.93 7.85
CA ALA A 105 -3.27 -16.67 6.66
C ALA A 105 -3.18 -17.78 5.60
N ILE A 106 -4.22 -17.84 4.75
CA ILE A 106 -4.27 -18.63 3.52
C ILE A 106 -4.37 -17.67 2.35
N LEU A 107 -3.37 -17.67 1.47
CA LEU A 107 -3.44 -16.98 0.19
C LEU A 107 -3.98 -17.94 -0.87
N VAL A 108 -5.22 -17.74 -1.29
CA VAL A 108 -5.88 -18.55 -2.32
C VAL A 108 -5.56 -17.99 -3.71
N VAL A 109 -4.91 -18.82 -4.53
CA VAL A 109 -4.53 -18.46 -5.90
C VAL A 109 -5.06 -19.52 -6.86
N ASP A 110 -5.76 -19.12 -7.92
CA ASP A 110 -6.10 -20.06 -8.99
C ASP A 110 -4.82 -20.48 -9.70
N VAL A 111 -4.58 -21.80 -9.75
CA VAL A 111 -3.37 -22.35 -10.34
C VAL A 111 -3.20 -22.00 -11.82
N ASN A 112 -4.27 -21.71 -12.56
CA ASN A 112 -4.20 -21.36 -13.98
C ASN A 112 -4.04 -19.84 -14.22
N ASP A 113 -4.58 -19.02 -13.33
CA ASP A 113 -4.55 -17.55 -13.49
C ASP A 113 -3.30 -16.93 -12.85
N GLY A 114 -2.67 -17.60 -11.87
CA GLY A 114 -1.49 -17.09 -11.18
C GLY A 114 -1.77 -15.83 -10.36
N PHE A 115 -0.77 -14.97 -10.20
CA PHE A 115 -0.93 -13.71 -9.49
C PHE A 115 -1.81 -12.73 -10.25
N GLN A 116 -2.70 -12.08 -9.50
CA GLN A 116 -3.61 -11.04 -9.97
C GLN A 116 -3.47 -9.82 -9.04
N PRO A 117 -3.94 -8.62 -9.39
CA PRO A 117 -3.69 -7.40 -8.62
C PRO A 117 -4.02 -7.49 -7.12
N GLN A 118 -5.15 -8.12 -6.76
CA GLN A 118 -5.53 -8.31 -5.34
C GLN A 118 -4.70 -9.40 -4.63
N THR A 119 -4.08 -10.31 -5.38
CA THR A 119 -3.13 -11.28 -4.83
C THR A 119 -1.85 -10.55 -4.43
N GLU A 120 -1.38 -9.63 -5.26
CA GLU A 120 -0.23 -8.78 -4.94
C GLU A 120 -0.52 -7.86 -3.75
N GLU A 121 -1.70 -7.24 -3.72
CA GLU A 121 -2.18 -6.45 -2.58
C GLU A 121 -2.17 -7.27 -1.29
N ALA A 122 -2.76 -8.49 -1.31
CA ALA A 122 -2.79 -9.37 -0.15
C ALA A 122 -1.38 -9.78 0.31
N ILE A 123 -0.47 -10.03 -0.62
CA ILE A 123 0.93 -10.33 -0.31
C ILE A 123 1.60 -9.17 0.43
N ARG A 124 1.39 -7.94 -0.02
CA ARG A 124 2.01 -6.78 0.63
C ARG A 124 1.42 -6.57 2.03
N ILE A 125 0.10 -6.67 2.18
CA ILE A 125 -0.54 -6.66 3.52
C ILE A 125 0.09 -7.69 4.45
N LEU A 126 0.29 -8.92 3.99
CA LEU A 126 0.90 -10.00 4.79
C LEU A 126 2.37 -9.72 5.14
N LYS A 127 3.11 -9.02 4.29
CA LYS A 127 4.48 -8.58 4.62
C LYS A 127 4.48 -7.48 5.67
N ASP A 128 3.63 -6.48 5.49
CA ASP A 128 3.59 -5.29 6.32
C ASP A 128 3.12 -5.63 7.73
N THR A 129 2.13 -6.53 7.84
CA THR A 129 1.64 -7.07 9.12
C THR A 129 2.53 -8.15 9.72
N GLY A 130 3.47 -8.69 8.94
CA GLY A 130 4.31 -9.83 9.38
C GLY A 130 3.54 -11.13 9.56
N THR A 131 2.30 -11.22 9.06
CA THR A 131 1.42 -12.37 9.27
C THR A 131 1.89 -13.59 8.47
N PRO A 132 2.22 -14.71 9.14
CA PRO A 132 2.66 -15.92 8.46
C PRO A 132 1.53 -16.55 7.65
N PHE A 133 1.85 -17.18 6.52
CA PHE A 133 0.83 -17.70 5.62
C PHE A 133 1.27 -18.92 4.81
N VAL A 134 0.27 -19.63 4.28
CA VAL A 134 0.42 -20.70 3.29
C VAL A 134 -0.32 -20.33 2.01
N VAL A 135 0.05 -20.95 0.89
CA VAL A 135 -0.60 -20.71 -0.40
C VAL A 135 -1.48 -21.90 -0.75
N ALA A 136 -2.78 -21.66 -0.93
CA ALA A 136 -3.71 -22.64 -1.48
C ALA A 136 -3.81 -22.44 -2.99
N ALA A 137 -3.09 -23.25 -3.77
CA ALA A 137 -3.13 -23.25 -5.23
C ALA A 137 -4.39 -23.99 -5.70
N ASN A 138 -5.48 -23.23 -5.81
CA ASN A 138 -6.84 -23.73 -6.01
C ASN A 138 -7.14 -24.07 -7.48
N LYS A 139 -8.26 -24.76 -7.69
CA LYS A 139 -8.82 -25.17 -9.00
C LYS A 139 -7.97 -26.16 -9.78
N ILE A 140 -7.22 -27.04 -9.10
CA ILE A 140 -6.46 -28.11 -9.78
C ILE A 140 -7.35 -29.05 -10.62
N ASP A 141 -8.64 -29.15 -10.28
CA ASP A 141 -9.65 -29.91 -11.03
C ASP A 141 -9.88 -29.40 -12.45
N THR A 142 -9.52 -28.14 -12.72
CA THR A 142 -9.68 -27.51 -14.03
C THR A 142 -8.53 -27.81 -15.00
N ILE A 143 -7.44 -28.44 -14.52
CA ILE A 143 -6.31 -28.84 -15.37
C ILE A 143 -6.81 -29.80 -16.46
N PRO A 144 -6.50 -29.56 -17.76
CA PRO A 144 -7.06 -30.35 -18.84
C PRO A 144 -6.78 -31.86 -18.76
N GLY A 145 -7.82 -32.64 -18.45
CA GLY A 145 -7.74 -34.09 -18.31
C GLY A 145 -7.46 -34.56 -16.89
N TRP A 146 -7.57 -33.67 -15.90
CA TRP A 146 -7.62 -34.04 -14.48
C TRP A 146 -8.72 -35.07 -14.22
N ASN A 147 -8.41 -36.08 -13.42
CA ASN A 147 -9.35 -37.11 -13.01
C ASN A 147 -9.50 -37.05 -11.48
N PRO A 148 -10.56 -36.41 -10.96
CA PRO A 148 -10.65 -36.07 -9.55
C PRO A 148 -10.88 -37.30 -8.67
N THR A 149 -10.31 -37.26 -7.47
CA THR A 149 -10.62 -38.17 -6.37
C THR A 149 -11.16 -37.35 -5.21
N GLU A 150 -12.49 -37.29 -5.07
CA GLU A 150 -13.17 -36.42 -4.10
C GLU A 150 -12.62 -36.56 -2.68
N ASP A 151 -12.43 -35.41 -2.02
CA ASP A 151 -11.99 -35.26 -0.62
C ASP A 151 -10.67 -35.96 -0.26
N ALA A 152 -9.85 -36.35 -1.25
CA ALA A 152 -8.60 -37.06 -1.03
C ALA A 152 -7.41 -36.11 -0.79
N PRO A 153 -6.36 -36.58 -0.07
CA PRO A 153 -5.11 -35.85 0.03
C PRO A 153 -4.47 -35.61 -1.34
N VAL A 154 -3.90 -34.42 -1.54
CA VAL A 154 -3.47 -33.97 -2.87
C VAL A 154 -2.37 -34.86 -3.48
N GLN A 155 -1.44 -35.36 -2.67
CA GLN A 155 -0.38 -36.25 -3.17
C GLN A 155 -0.95 -37.54 -3.77
N GLN A 156 -2.00 -38.11 -3.15
CA GLN A 156 -2.62 -39.34 -3.66
C GLN A 156 -3.31 -39.09 -5.00
N THR A 157 -4.08 -38.01 -5.13
CA THR A 157 -4.72 -37.70 -6.42
C THR A 157 -3.68 -37.35 -7.48
N TYR A 158 -2.64 -36.59 -7.14
CA TYR A 158 -1.54 -36.24 -8.05
C TYR A 158 -0.85 -37.49 -8.62
N GLU A 159 -0.52 -38.46 -7.77
CA GLU A 159 0.15 -39.70 -8.20
C GLU A 159 -0.71 -40.57 -9.14
N ASN A 160 -2.04 -40.46 -9.04
CA ASN A 160 -2.99 -41.18 -9.90
C ASN A 160 -3.20 -40.51 -11.27
N GLN A 161 -2.71 -39.29 -11.46
CA GLN A 161 -2.85 -38.59 -12.74
C GLN A 161 -1.87 -39.12 -13.80
N SER A 162 -2.25 -38.95 -15.07
CA SER A 162 -1.34 -39.24 -16.19
C SER A 162 -0.12 -38.32 -16.18
N ASP A 163 1.02 -38.79 -16.72
CA ASP A 163 2.25 -37.97 -16.86
C ASP A 163 2.00 -36.62 -17.51
N ARG A 164 1.11 -36.58 -18.51
CA ARG A 164 0.74 -35.35 -19.22
C ARG A 164 0.07 -34.34 -18.28
N VAL A 165 -0.90 -34.79 -17.49
CA VAL A 165 -1.66 -33.95 -16.56
C VAL A 165 -0.77 -33.47 -15.42
N ARG A 166 0.07 -34.36 -14.86
CA ARG A 166 1.07 -33.99 -13.85
C ARG A 166 2.02 -32.91 -14.35
N SER A 167 2.53 -33.07 -15.57
CA SER A 167 3.45 -32.06 -16.16
C SER A 167 2.78 -30.70 -16.32
N GLN A 168 1.49 -30.66 -16.67
CA GLN A 168 0.73 -29.40 -16.80
C GLN A 168 0.49 -28.73 -15.45
N LEU A 169 0.10 -29.50 -14.43
CA LEU A 169 -0.04 -28.97 -13.07
C LEU A 169 1.31 -28.50 -12.51
N ASP A 170 2.39 -29.27 -12.72
CA ASP A 170 3.74 -28.90 -12.27
C ASP A 170 4.19 -27.58 -12.91
N GLU A 171 3.96 -27.39 -14.21
CA GLU A 171 4.27 -26.14 -14.92
C GLU A 171 3.59 -24.93 -14.25
N ALA A 172 2.28 -25.03 -14.05
CA ALA A 172 1.48 -23.98 -13.40
C ALA A 172 1.91 -23.71 -11.94
N LEU A 173 2.22 -24.76 -11.17
CA LEU A 173 2.72 -24.63 -9.79
C LEU A 173 4.12 -24.00 -9.75
N TYR A 174 5.00 -24.31 -10.70
CA TYR A 174 6.32 -23.68 -10.77
C TYR A 174 6.27 -22.22 -11.21
N GLU A 175 5.32 -21.85 -12.06
CA GLU A 175 5.04 -20.44 -12.39
C GLU A 175 4.64 -19.68 -11.12
N LEU A 176 3.68 -20.21 -10.36
CA LEU A 176 3.25 -19.63 -9.08
C LEU A 176 4.38 -19.50 -8.04
N ILE A 177 5.23 -20.54 -7.92
CA ILE A 177 6.43 -20.48 -7.08
C ILE A 177 7.41 -19.41 -7.58
N GLY A 178 7.52 -19.24 -8.89
CA GLY A 178 8.32 -18.18 -9.52
C GLY A 178 7.81 -16.78 -9.17
N GLU A 179 6.49 -16.57 -9.18
CA GLU A 179 5.84 -15.32 -8.78
C GLU A 179 6.07 -14.99 -7.30
N LEU A 180 5.93 -15.98 -6.41
CA LEU A 180 6.25 -15.84 -4.98
C LEU A 180 7.72 -15.44 -4.75
N SER A 181 8.64 -16.03 -5.53
CA SER A 181 10.07 -15.67 -5.51
C SER A 181 10.31 -14.25 -6.03
N GLY A 182 9.60 -13.83 -7.08
CA GLY A 182 9.60 -12.44 -7.55
C GLY A 182 9.09 -11.45 -6.49
N ALA A 183 8.12 -11.88 -5.68
CA ALA A 183 7.65 -11.16 -4.50
C ALA A 183 8.58 -11.31 -3.28
N GLY A 184 9.76 -11.93 -3.39
CA GLY A 184 10.75 -11.98 -2.33
C GLY A 184 10.56 -13.09 -1.30
N PHE A 185 9.70 -14.07 -1.54
CA PHE A 185 9.52 -15.22 -0.66
C PHE A 185 10.22 -16.47 -1.18
N SER A 186 10.77 -17.26 -0.25
CA SER A 186 11.15 -18.64 -0.56
C SER A 186 9.91 -19.53 -0.44
N SER A 187 9.64 -20.35 -1.44
CA SER A 187 8.46 -21.22 -1.45
C SER A 187 8.72 -22.50 -2.22
N ASP A 188 8.07 -23.59 -1.82
CA ASP A 188 8.04 -24.86 -2.56
C ASP A 188 6.70 -25.56 -2.26
N LEU A 189 6.43 -26.66 -2.96
CA LEU A 189 5.31 -27.54 -2.64
C LEU A 189 5.42 -28.02 -1.20
N TYR A 190 4.30 -28.03 -0.47
CA TYR A 190 4.33 -28.23 0.99
C TYR A 190 5.05 -29.54 1.39
N TRP A 191 4.97 -30.59 0.56
CA TRP A 191 5.62 -31.88 0.82
C TRP A 191 7.13 -31.91 0.55
N ARG A 192 7.68 -30.86 -0.06
CA ARG A 192 9.12 -30.66 -0.27
C ARG A 192 9.74 -29.71 0.74
N VAL A 193 8.93 -28.85 1.35
CA VAL A 193 9.36 -27.91 2.39
C VAL A 193 9.89 -28.68 3.61
N GLN A 194 11.15 -28.42 3.97
CA GLN A 194 11.80 -28.99 5.16
C GLN A 194 11.69 -28.04 6.37
N ASP A 195 11.70 -26.74 6.09
CA ASP A 195 11.64 -25.68 7.09
C ASP A 195 10.57 -24.66 6.70
N PHE A 196 9.44 -24.75 7.38
CA PHE A 196 8.30 -23.84 7.20
C PHE A 196 8.51 -22.47 7.87
N GLN A 197 9.57 -22.26 8.66
CA GLN A 197 9.86 -20.94 9.22
C GLN A 197 10.42 -19.98 8.16
N SER A 198 11.12 -20.53 7.17
CA SER A 198 11.79 -19.76 6.12
C SER A 198 11.21 -19.98 4.72
N ASN A 199 10.26 -20.92 4.56
CA ASN A 199 9.65 -21.25 3.28
C ASN A 199 8.14 -21.36 3.37
N ILE A 200 7.46 -20.71 2.42
CA ILE A 200 6.02 -20.82 2.25
C ILE A 200 5.69 -22.18 1.62
N GLY A 201 4.74 -22.88 2.22
CA GLY A 201 4.17 -24.11 1.66
C GLY A 201 3.10 -23.79 0.62
N VAL A 202 3.32 -24.22 -0.62
CA VAL A 202 2.30 -24.22 -1.68
C VAL A 202 1.54 -25.54 -1.65
N ILE A 203 0.23 -25.46 -1.44
CA ILE A 203 -0.67 -26.59 -1.24
C ILE A 203 -1.68 -26.59 -2.39
N PRO A 204 -1.58 -27.51 -3.37
CA PRO A 204 -2.57 -27.59 -4.43
C PRO A 204 -3.89 -28.12 -3.88
N VAL A 205 -4.98 -27.44 -4.20
CA VAL A 205 -6.32 -27.76 -3.70
C VAL A 205 -7.37 -27.64 -4.80
N SER A 206 -8.51 -28.30 -4.61
CA SER A 206 -9.74 -27.99 -5.32
C SER A 206 -10.85 -27.75 -4.31
N ALA A 207 -11.33 -26.51 -4.27
CA ALA A 207 -12.52 -26.15 -3.49
C ALA A 207 -13.79 -26.87 -3.99
N GLU A 208 -13.85 -27.26 -5.26
CA GLU A 208 -15.00 -27.96 -5.83
C GLU A 208 -15.00 -29.45 -5.42
N THR A 209 -13.88 -30.15 -5.61
CA THR A 209 -13.80 -31.60 -5.38
C THR A 209 -13.36 -31.97 -3.97
N GLY A 210 -12.74 -31.05 -3.23
CA GLY A 210 -12.20 -31.26 -1.88
C GLY A 210 -10.79 -31.83 -1.85
N GLU A 211 -10.20 -32.09 -3.01
CA GLU A 211 -8.82 -32.54 -3.12
C GLU A 211 -7.89 -31.54 -2.46
N GLY A 212 -6.97 -32.00 -1.61
CA GLY A 212 -5.98 -31.16 -0.94
C GLY A 212 -6.49 -30.37 0.28
N VAL A 213 -7.80 -30.29 0.53
CA VAL A 213 -8.35 -29.70 1.77
C VAL A 213 -7.84 -30.43 3.03
N PRO A 214 -7.75 -31.78 3.07
CA PRO A 214 -7.11 -32.49 4.17
C PRO A 214 -5.70 -32.01 4.48
N ASP A 215 -4.87 -31.83 3.43
CA ASP A 215 -3.49 -31.37 3.54
C ASP A 215 -3.42 -29.94 4.07
N LEU A 216 -4.28 -29.05 3.55
CA LEU A 216 -4.35 -27.65 3.96
C LEU A 216 -4.65 -27.51 5.46
N LEU A 217 -5.68 -28.19 5.96
CA LEU A 217 -6.04 -28.16 7.38
C LEU A 217 -4.92 -28.74 8.25
N THR A 218 -4.28 -29.82 7.80
CA THR A 218 -3.15 -30.46 8.50
C THR A 218 -1.97 -29.50 8.63
N VAL A 219 -1.59 -28.83 7.54
CA VAL A 219 -0.47 -27.88 7.55
C VAL A 219 -0.79 -26.69 8.46
N LEU A 220 -1.98 -26.10 8.37
CA LEU A 220 -2.37 -24.97 9.22
C LEU A 220 -2.31 -25.30 10.71
N MET A 221 -2.93 -26.42 11.10
CA MET A 221 -2.89 -26.89 12.49
C MET A 221 -1.47 -27.19 12.96
N GLY A 222 -0.65 -27.83 12.12
CA GLY A 222 0.74 -28.14 12.43
C GLY A 222 1.59 -26.88 12.62
N LEU A 223 1.38 -25.85 11.81
CA LEU A 223 2.09 -24.56 11.93
C LEU A 223 1.66 -23.82 13.20
N ALA A 224 0.36 -23.69 13.44
CA ALA A 224 -0.18 -23.02 14.62
C ALA A 224 0.31 -23.69 15.92
N GLN A 225 0.18 -25.01 16.02
CA GLN A 225 0.60 -25.77 17.21
C GLN A 225 2.12 -25.69 17.46
N ARG A 226 2.93 -25.69 16.39
CA ARG A 226 4.39 -25.77 16.52
C ARG A 226 5.05 -24.42 16.76
N TYR A 227 4.55 -23.37 16.12
CA TYR A 227 5.22 -22.08 16.09
C TYR A 227 4.48 -20.97 16.83
N MET A 228 3.17 -21.11 17.03
CA MET A 228 2.31 -20.03 17.55
C MET A 228 1.68 -20.34 18.91
N LYS A 229 2.09 -21.43 19.56
CA LYS A 229 1.45 -21.92 20.78
C LYS A 229 1.41 -20.87 21.90
N SER A 230 2.47 -20.07 22.05
CA SER A 230 2.52 -18.99 23.04
C SER A 230 1.57 -17.83 22.72
N GLU A 231 1.32 -17.54 21.44
CA GLU A 231 0.37 -16.50 21.01
C GLU A 231 -1.10 -16.95 21.18
N MET A 232 -1.32 -18.26 21.37
CA MET A 232 -2.63 -18.86 21.62
C MET A 232 -2.96 -19.00 23.11
N GLU A 233 -2.03 -18.70 24.03
CA GLU A 233 -2.32 -18.74 25.47
C GLU A 233 -3.37 -17.69 25.82
N VAL A 234 -4.45 -18.12 26.46
CA VAL A 234 -5.55 -17.23 26.87
C VAL A 234 -5.91 -17.42 28.33
N ASN A 235 -6.42 -16.34 28.92
CA ASN A 235 -7.00 -16.35 30.25
C ASN A 235 -8.53 -16.32 30.15
N ILE A 236 -9.13 -17.47 29.90
CA ILE A 236 -10.59 -17.60 29.70
C ILE A 236 -11.39 -17.08 30.91
N ASP A 237 -10.86 -17.22 32.12
CA ASP A 237 -11.48 -16.72 33.36
C ASP A 237 -11.40 -15.19 33.53
N GLY A 238 -10.57 -14.53 32.72
CA GLY A 238 -10.37 -13.09 32.74
C GLY A 238 -11.47 -12.28 32.02
N PRO A 239 -11.42 -10.94 32.15
CA PRO A 239 -12.29 -10.05 31.39
C PRO A 239 -11.98 -10.16 29.89
N GLY A 240 -13.04 -10.18 29.07
CA GLY A 240 -12.92 -10.27 27.62
C GLY A 240 -12.11 -9.13 26.98
N ALA A 241 -11.26 -9.49 26.02
CA ALA A 241 -10.58 -8.58 25.11
C ALA A 241 -10.86 -8.98 23.67
N GLY A 242 -11.17 -7.99 22.84
CA GLY A 242 -11.50 -8.20 21.44
C GLY A 242 -11.26 -6.95 20.60
N THR A 243 -11.58 -7.07 19.33
CA THR A 243 -11.47 -5.99 18.34
C THR A 243 -12.77 -5.87 17.56
N VAL A 244 -13.22 -4.63 17.33
CA VAL A 244 -14.38 -4.34 16.47
C VAL A 244 -14.02 -4.72 15.04
N LEU A 245 -14.71 -5.70 14.48
CA LEU A 245 -14.67 -5.95 13.04
C LEU A 245 -15.49 -4.89 12.32
N GLU A 246 -16.78 -4.76 12.61
CA GLU A 246 -17.67 -3.88 11.85
C GLU A 246 -18.70 -3.21 12.76
N VAL A 247 -19.10 -1.99 12.40
CA VAL A 247 -20.18 -1.24 13.05
C VAL A 247 -21.38 -1.24 12.12
N LYS A 248 -22.51 -1.77 12.57
CA LYS A 248 -23.71 -1.97 11.73
C LYS A 248 -25.00 -1.71 12.49
N ASP A 249 -25.96 -1.10 11.79
CA ASP A 249 -27.35 -1.03 12.22
C ASP A 249 -28.05 -2.39 12.08
N GLU A 250 -28.56 -2.91 13.20
CA GLU A 250 -29.34 -4.13 13.24
C GLU A 250 -30.79 -3.86 13.69
N ARG A 251 -31.74 -4.46 12.96
CA ARG A 251 -33.17 -4.18 13.18
C ARG A 251 -33.60 -4.67 14.56
N GLY A 252 -34.02 -3.73 15.41
CA GLY A 252 -34.47 -4.02 16.78
C GLY A 252 -33.38 -3.91 17.83
N PHE A 253 -32.11 -3.72 17.44
CA PHE A 253 -30.98 -3.53 18.34
C PHE A 253 -30.32 -2.15 18.18
N GLY A 254 -30.56 -1.46 17.07
CA GLY A 254 -29.88 -0.19 16.75
C GLY A 254 -28.47 -0.46 16.25
N THR A 255 -27.54 0.45 16.51
CA THR A 255 -26.12 0.27 16.20
C THR A 255 -25.54 -0.88 17.02
N THR A 256 -24.86 -1.80 16.33
CA THR A 256 -24.25 -3.00 16.90
C THR A 256 -22.82 -3.16 16.40
N LEU A 257 -22.00 -3.84 17.20
CA LEU A 257 -20.62 -4.18 16.84
C LEU A 257 -20.54 -5.65 16.48
N ASP A 258 -19.96 -5.97 15.34
CA ASP A 258 -19.42 -7.29 15.05
C ASP A 258 -18.00 -7.32 15.62
N VAL A 259 -17.69 -8.25 16.52
CA VAL A 259 -16.44 -8.29 17.29
C VAL A 259 -15.81 -9.67 17.18
N ILE A 260 -14.48 -9.73 17.11
CA ILE A 260 -13.73 -10.95 17.44
C ILE A 260 -13.19 -10.80 18.85
N LEU A 261 -13.64 -11.69 19.73
CA LEU A 261 -13.09 -11.86 21.07
C LEU A 261 -11.90 -12.83 20.96
N TYR A 262 -10.71 -12.37 21.33
CA TYR A 262 -9.49 -13.18 21.27
C TYR A 262 -8.90 -13.51 22.64
N ASP A 263 -9.37 -12.89 23.73
CA ASP A 263 -9.03 -13.31 25.09
C ASP A 263 -10.23 -13.13 26.05
N GLY A 264 -10.22 -13.88 27.16
CA GLY A 264 -11.20 -13.76 28.24
C GLY A 264 -12.64 -14.14 27.89
N THR A 265 -13.55 -13.66 28.73
CA THR A 265 -14.99 -13.90 28.64
C THR A 265 -15.76 -12.57 28.67
N ILE A 266 -16.81 -12.47 27.86
CA ILE A 266 -17.80 -11.39 27.89
C ILE A 266 -19.19 -11.95 28.23
N ARG A 267 -19.96 -11.20 29.03
CA ARG A 267 -21.31 -11.56 29.47
C ARG A 267 -22.29 -10.42 29.20
N GLN A 268 -23.57 -10.78 29.08
CA GLN A 268 -24.63 -9.78 29.04
C GLN A 268 -24.69 -9.01 30.37
N GLY A 269 -24.77 -7.68 30.30
CA GLY A 269 -24.70 -6.78 31.45
C GLY A 269 -23.29 -6.39 31.86
N ASP A 270 -22.24 -6.89 31.21
CA ASP A 270 -20.89 -6.39 31.42
C ASP A 270 -20.76 -4.95 30.91
N GLU A 271 -20.01 -4.13 31.65
CA GLU A 271 -19.55 -2.83 31.17
C GLU A 271 -18.34 -3.03 30.27
N ILE A 272 -18.33 -2.36 29.12
CA ILE A 272 -17.28 -2.42 28.12
C ILE A 272 -16.77 -1.02 27.78
N VAL A 273 -15.49 -0.95 27.43
CA VAL A 273 -14.85 0.22 26.82
C VAL A 273 -14.54 -0.11 25.37
N VAL A 274 -14.92 0.77 24.45
CA VAL A 274 -14.71 0.64 23.00
C VAL A 274 -14.01 1.89 22.49
N GLY A 275 -13.04 1.75 21.60
CA GLY A 275 -12.46 2.91 20.91
C GLY A 275 -13.46 3.57 19.96
N GLY A 276 -13.64 4.89 20.09
CA GLY A 276 -14.49 5.70 19.22
C GLY A 276 -13.71 6.76 18.46
N THR A 277 -14.38 7.43 17.52
CA THR A 277 -13.75 8.36 16.55
C THR A 277 -13.08 9.55 17.22
N ASP A 278 -13.74 10.14 18.23
CA ASP A 278 -13.22 11.29 18.97
C ASP A 278 -12.74 10.92 20.38
N ASP A 279 -13.48 10.04 21.07
CA ASP A 279 -13.24 9.63 22.46
C ASP A 279 -13.57 8.13 22.64
N THR A 280 -13.11 7.54 23.75
CA THR A 280 -13.54 6.19 24.15
C THR A 280 -15.01 6.16 24.58
N ILE A 281 -15.68 5.04 24.27
CA ILE A 281 -17.09 4.80 24.59
C ILE A 281 -17.16 3.81 25.73
N VAL A 282 -17.73 4.23 26.87
CA VAL A 282 -18.03 3.35 28.01
C VAL A 282 -19.52 3.04 28.01
N THR A 283 -19.88 1.76 27.93
CA THR A 283 -21.28 1.34 27.78
C THR A 283 -21.54 -0.05 28.36
N GLU A 284 -22.82 -0.40 28.57
CA GLU A 284 -23.23 -1.70 29.12
C GLU A 284 -23.80 -2.61 28.02
N VAL A 285 -23.33 -3.85 27.98
CA VAL A 285 -23.78 -4.87 27.02
C VAL A 285 -25.25 -5.24 27.26
N ARG A 286 -26.12 -4.88 26.32
CA ARG A 286 -27.55 -5.22 26.39
C ARG A 286 -27.85 -6.61 25.88
N ALA A 287 -27.14 -7.09 24.86
CA ALA A 287 -27.30 -8.43 24.30
C ALA A 287 -26.02 -8.88 23.59
N LEU A 288 -25.75 -10.18 23.67
CA LEU A 288 -24.73 -10.85 22.88
C LEU A 288 -25.45 -11.74 21.87
N LEU A 289 -25.15 -11.59 20.59
CA LEU A 289 -25.86 -12.31 19.53
C LEU A 289 -24.89 -13.21 18.76
N LYS A 290 -25.30 -14.47 18.54
CA LYS A 290 -24.63 -15.40 17.63
C LYS A 290 -25.51 -15.71 16.42
N PRO A 291 -24.92 -15.95 15.24
CA PRO A 291 -25.67 -16.50 14.11
C PRO A 291 -26.31 -17.83 14.49
N ARG A 292 -27.52 -18.07 13.97
CA ARG A 292 -28.18 -19.37 14.12
C ARG A 292 -27.50 -20.41 13.25
N GLU A 293 -27.28 -21.59 13.81
CA GLU A 293 -26.88 -22.78 13.04
C GLU A 293 -28.01 -23.14 12.05
N LEU A 294 -27.71 -23.06 10.75
CA LEU A 294 -28.54 -23.46 9.60
C LEU A 294 -30.07 -23.23 9.82
N ALA A 295 -30.51 -21.98 9.70
CA ALA A 295 -31.93 -21.67 9.73
C ALA A 295 -32.68 -22.33 8.55
N GLU A 296 -33.72 -23.11 8.84
CA GLU A 296 -34.77 -23.37 7.86
C GLU A 296 -35.27 -22.03 7.30
N ILE A 297 -35.46 -21.96 5.97
CA ILE A 297 -35.86 -20.80 5.13
C ILE A 297 -37.13 -20.06 5.63
N ARG A 298 -37.77 -20.51 6.72
CA ARG A 298 -39.09 -20.07 7.21
C ARG A 298 -39.10 -19.29 8.54
N THR A 299 -37.96 -18.89 9.10
CA THR A 299 -37.93 -18.16 10.38
C THR A 299 -37.47 -16.71 10.21
N GLU A 300 -38.19 -15.74 10.78
CA GLU A 300 -37.86 -14.30 10.73
C GLU A 300 -36.67 -13.89 11.64
N LYS A 301 -36.24 -14.77 12.57
CA LYS A 301 -35.13 -14.50 13.51
C LYS A 301 -33.80 -15.00 12.96
N ARG A 302 -32.83 -14.07 12.77
CA ARG A 302 -31.48 -14.32 12.23
C ARG A 302 -30.43 -14.70 13.29
N PHE A 303 -30.63 -14.31 14.55
CA PHE A 303 -29.66 -14.49 15.62
C PHE A 303 -30.26 -15.15 16.86
N ASP A 304 -29.41 -15.85 17.62
CA ASP A 304 -29.70 -16.31 18.98
C ASP A 304 -29.00 -15.41 20.00
N ASP A 305 -29.72 -15.09 21.07
CA ASP A 305 -29.22 -14.34 22.23
C ASP A 305 -28.53 -15.32 23.19
N VAL A 306 -27.34 -14.96 23.66
CA VAL A 306 -26.52 -15.80 24.55
C VAL A 306 -26.10 -15.01 25.80
N GLU A 307 -26.02 -15.69 26.95
CA GLU A 307 -25.68 -15.05 28.22
C GLU A 307 -24.20 -14.71 28.34
N SER A 308 -23.32 -15.52 27.71
CA SER A 308 -21.86 -15.34 27.78
C SER A 308 -21.15 -15.96 26.58
N MET A 309 -19.98 -15.42 26.22
CA MET A 309 -19.10 -15.93 25.18
C MET A 309 -17.64 -15.92 25.65
N GLN A 310 -16.89 -16.97 25.29
CA GLN A 310 -15.47 -17.14 25.62
C GLN A 310 -14.62 -17.04 24.34
N ALA A 311 -13.39 -16.56 24.46
CA ALA A 311 -12.45 -16.50 23.34
C ALA A 311 -11.98 -17.91 22.88
N ALA A 312 -11.59 -18.10 21.61
CA ALA A 312 -11.69 -17.19 20.48
C ALA A 312 -13.06 -17.31 19.80
N ALA A 313 -13.79 -16.19 19.65
CA ALA A 313 -15.14 -16.24 19.07
C ALA A 313 -15.53 -14.93 18.37
N GLY A 314 -16.27 -15.05 17.25
CA GLY A 314 -16.94 -13.92 16.65
C GLY A 314 -18.37 -13.76 17.19
N LEU A 315 -18.73 -12.55 17.59
CA LEU A 315 -20.03 -12.25 18.19
C LEU A 315 -20.55 -10.87 17.80
N LYS A 316 -21.87 -10.67 17.88
CA LYS A 316 -22.47 -9.33 17.85
C LYS A 316 -22.63 -8.81 19.27
N ILE A 317 -22.26 -7.56 19.50
CA ILE A 317 -22.56 -6.83 20.72
C ILE A 317 -23.60 -5.76 20.40
N ALA A 318 -24.69 -5.75 21.17
CA ALA A 318 -25.66 -4.65 21.17
C ALA A 318 -25.55 -3.89 22.49
N ALA A 319 -25.30 -2.59 22.42
CA ALA A 319 -25.13 -1.69 23.55
C ALA A 319 -25.58 -0.26 23.14
N PRO A 320 -25.90 0.65 24.08
CA PRO A 320 -26.17 2.05 23.75
C PRO A 320 -24.92 2.78 23.24
N ASP A 321 -25.18 3.85 22.47
CA ASP A 321 -24.20 4.89 22.10
C ASP A 321 -22.96 4.35 21.36
N LEU A 322 -23.16 3.31 20.53
CA LEU A 322 -22.12 2.71 19.69
C LEU A 322 -21.98 3.37 18.31
N ASP A 323 -22.70 4.46 18.06
CA ASP A 323 -22.73 5.15 16.76
C ASP A 323 -21.34 5.68 16.34
N ASP A 324 -20.55 6.13 17.32
CA ASP A 324 -19.22 6.69 17.10
C ASP A 324 -18.08 5.66 17.25
N ALA A 325 -18.41 4.38 17.44
CA ALA A 325 -17.42 3.31 17.56
C ALA A 325 -16.63 3.14 16.26
N MET A 326 -15.34 2.84 16.37
CA MET A 326 -14.50 2.63 15.19
C MET A 326 -14.31 1.16 14.87
N ALA A 327 -14.36 0.83 13.59
CA ALA A 327 -13.89 -0.47 13.11
C ALA A 327 -12.36 -0.57 13.27
N GLY A 328 -11.89 -1.72 13.73
CA GLY A 328 -10.49 -1.98 14.10
C GLY A 328 -10.14 -1.55 15.52
N ALA A 329 -11.02 -0.81 16.22
CA ALA A 329 -10.74 -0.39 17.58
C ALA A 329 -10.84 -1.54 18.58
N PRO A 330 -10.08 -1.48 19.69
CA PRO A 330 -10.19 -2.45 20.76
C PRO A 330 -11.54 -2.34 21.49
N VAL A 331 -12.00 -3.50 21.95
CA VAL A 331 -13.10 -3.67 22.90
C VAL A 331 -12.53 -4.35 24.13
N ARG A 332 -12.78 -3.78 25.31
CA ARG A 332 -12.34 -4.32 26.60
C ARG A 332 -13.50 -4.43 27.56
N VAL A 333 -13.68 -5.60 28.15
CA VAL A 333 -14.63 -5.81 29.25
C VAL A 333 -14.02 -5.25 30.53
N VAL A 334 -14.73 -4.39 31.25
CA VAL A 334 -14.22 -3.81 32.50
C VAL A 334 -14.07 -4.89 33.58
N GLY A 335 -15.12 -5.68 33.81
CA GLY A 335 -15.14 -6.71 34.86
C GLY A 335 -15.02 -6.09 36.26
N ASP A 336 -14.14 -6.64 37.10
CA ASP A 336 -13.86 -6.11 38.45
C ASP A 336 -12.79 -5.00 38.46
N ARG A 337 -12.35 -4.53 37.28
CA ARG A 337 -11.31 -3.50 37.13
C ARG A 337 -11.90 -2.09 37.31
N ASP A 338 -11.01 -1.12 37.53
CA ASP A 338 -11.39 0.29 37.55
C ASP A 338 -11.65 0.79 36.13
N VAL A 339 -12.79 1.42 35.88
CA VAL A 339 -13.22 1.84 34.53
C VAL A 339 -12.21 2.81 33.93
N ASP A 340 -11.75 3.79 34.71
CA ASP A 340 -10.80 4.80 34.26
C ASP A 340 -9.47 4.16 33.82
N ALA A 341 -9.03 3.08 34.49
CA ALA A 341 -7.82 2.36 34.10
C ALA A 341 -7.99 1.58 32.78
N VAL A 342 -9.19 1.07 32.51
CA VAL A 342 -9.50 0.38 31.23
C VAL A 342 -9.65 1.40 30.09
N VAL A 343 -10.16 2.60 30.38
CA VAL A 343 -10.15 3.73 29.44
C VAL A 343 -8.72 4.11 29.08
N GLU A 344 -7.85 4.32 30.06
CA GLU A 344 -6.42 4.61 29.81
C GLU A 344 -5.73 3.49 29.01
N GLU A 345 -6.08 2.22 29.24
CA GLU A 345 -5.59 1.07 28.46
C GLU A 345 -6.00 1.18 26.99
N VAL A 346 -7.28 1.43 26.72
CA VAL A 346 -7.81 1.58 25.35
C VAL A 346 -7.24 2.80 24.65
N GLU A 347 -7.12 3.94 25.35
CA GLU A 347 -6.51 5.15 24.80
C GLU A 347 -5.03 4.95 24.45
N ALA A 348 -4.28 4.21 25.28
CA ALA A 348 -2.88 3.89 25.02
C ALA A 348 -2.73 3.01 23.77
N GLU A 349 -3.58 2.00 23.60
CA GLU A 349 -3.58 1.12 22.43
C GLU A 349 -3.94 1.88 21.14
N LEU A 350 -4.94 2.76 21.19
CA LEU A 350 -5.26 3.64 20.06
C LEU A 350 -4.10 4.59 19.71
N ALA A 351 -3.36 5.05 20.72
CA ALA A 351 -2.19 5.92 20.51
C ALA A 351 -0.98 5.16 19.93
N GLU A 352 -0.84 3.85 20.15
CA GLU A 352 0.18 3.03 19.50
C GLU A 352 -0.04 2.90 17.99
N VAL A 353 -1.30 2.97 17.56
CA VAL A 353 -1.69 2.97 16.14
C VAL A 353 -1.67 4.39 15.53
N ALA A 354 -1.32 5.41 16.33
CA ALA A 354 -1.26 6.78 15.83
C ALA A 354 -0.10 6.94 14.83
N VAL A 355 -0.43 7.46 13.65
CA VAL A 355 0.51 7.70 12.56
C VAL A 355 1.52 8.77 12.93
N GLU A 356 2.80 8.56 12.62
CA GLU A 356 3.83 9.59 12.77
C GLU A 356 3.51 10.78 11.85
N THR A 357 3.23 11.94 12.45
CA THR A 357 2.94 13.17 11.71
C THR A 357 4.15 14.10 11.64
N ALA A 358 4.38 14.68 10.46
CA ALA A 358 5.34 15.76 10.23
C ALA A 358 4.70 17.15 10.31
N GLU A 359 5.52 18.19 10.45
CA GLU A 359 5.03 19.59 10.41
C GLU A 359 4.48 19.97 9.02
N GLU A 360 4.97 19.30 7.97
CA GLU A 360 4.58 19.52 6.59
C GLU A 360 4.39 18.16 5.90
N GLY A 361 3.34 18.01 5.10
CA GLY A 361 3.02 16.76 4.43
C GLY A 361 1.58 16.74 3.91
N VAL A 362 1.14 15.58 3.43
CA VAL A 362 -0.22 15.39 2.92
C VAL A 362 -1.19 14.98 4.03
N VAL A 363 -2.48 15.16 3.79
CA VAL A 363 -3.54 14.68 4.70
C VAL A 363 -3.96 13.27 4.26
N ALA A 364 -3.95 12.30 5.18
CA ALA A 364 -4.39 10.93 4.95
C ALA A 364 -5.76 10.69 5.62
N LYS A 365 -6.68 10.07 4.88
CA LYS A 365 -8.01 9.68 5.37
C LYS A 365 -8.27 8.22 5.02
N ALA A 366 -8.87 7.48 5.94
CA ALA A 366 -9.31 6.10 5.71
C ALA A 366 -10.60 5.80 6.47
N ASP A 367 -11.32 4.76 6.10
CA ASP A 367 -12.60 4.38 6.71
C ASP A 367 -12.46 3.59 8.03
N THR A 368 -11.31 2.96 8.27
CA THR A 368 -11.04 2.18 9.49
C THR A 368 -9.63 2.42 10.03
N LEU A 369 -9.39 2.09 11.31
CA LEU A 369 -8.09 2.28 11.95
C LEU A 369 -6.98 1.47 11.26
N GLY A 370 -7.22 0.18 10.99
CA GLY A 370 -6.21 -0.67 10.32
C GLY A 370 -5.94 -0.28 8.86
N SER A 371 -6.91 0.36 8.21
CA SER A 371 -6.72 0.90 6.87
C SER A 371 -5.93 2.21 6.87
N LEU A 372 -6.12 3.04 7.90
CA LEU A 372 -5.31 4.23 8.12
C LEU A 372 -3.85 3.85 8.39
N GLU A 373 -3.62 2.85 9.23
CA GLU A 373 -2.29 2.30 9.52
C GLU A 373 -1.61 1.77 8.26
N ALA A 374 -2.31 0.94 7.48
CA ALA A 374 -1.77 0.39 6.23
C ALA A 374 -1.43 1.49 5.21
N LEU A 375 -2.30 2.51 5.07
CA LEU A 375 -2.02 3.67 4.20
C LEU A 375 -0.79 4.44 4.67
N ALA A 376 -0.70 4.72 5.97
CA ALA A 376 0.43 5.43 6.56
C ALA A 376 1.76 4.69 6.40
N ASN A 377 1.77 3.37 6.58
CA ASN A 377 2.96 2.54 6.37
C ASN A 377 3.41 2.56 4.90
N ALA A 378 2.47 2.42 3.96
CA ALA A 378 2.78 2.51 2.53
C ALA A 378 3.34 3.89 2.15
N MET A 379 2.78 4.96 2.71
CA MET A 379 3.28 6.31 2.52
C MET A 379 4.67 6.50 3.12
N ALA A 380 4.93 5.95 4.31
CA ALA A 380 6.25 6.00 4.93
C ALA A 380 7.31 5.24 4.10
N GLU A 381 6.96 4.09 3.53
CA GLU A 381 7.84 3.34 2.61
C GLU A 381 8.15 4.14 1.34
N ALA A 382 7.16 4.87 0.81
CA ALA A 382 7.31 5.77 -0.33
C ALA A 382 7.92 7.14 0.02
N GLU A 383 8.38 7.33 1.27
CA GLU A 383 8.94 8.59 1.77
C GLU A 383 7.97 9.80 1.63
N ILE A 384 6.66 9.56 1.65
CA ILE A 384 5.61 10.58 1.59
C ILE A 384 5.32 11.09 3.02
N PRO A 385 5.61 12.36 3.33
CA PRO A 385 5.35 12.89 4.66
C PRO A 385 3.84 13.06 4.90
N VAL A 386 3.37 12.61 6.06
CA VAL A 386 1.98 12.74 6.51
C VAL A 386 1.90 13.89 7.51
N MET A 387 1.06 14.90 7.29
CA MET A 387 0.84 15.95 8.28
C MET A 387 -0.32 15.65 9.24
N SER A 388 -1.29 14.87 8.77
CA SER A 388 -2.50 14.52 9.51
C SER A 388 -3.05 13.21 8.98
N ALA A 389 -3.45 12.30 9.86
CA ALA A 389 -4.06 11.02 9.52
C ALA A 389 -5.30 10.83 10.39
N GLU A 390 -6.47 10.69 9.77
CA GLU A 390 -7.73 10.55 10.50
C GLU A 390 -8.64 9.49 9.86
N VAL A 391 -9.47 8.85 10.68
CA VAL A 391 -10.54 7.97 10.21
C VAL A 391 -11.78 8.80 9.83
N GLY A 392 -12.44 8.42 8.74
CA GLY A 392 -13.70 8.99 8.25
C GLY A 392 -13.60 9.71 6.90
N ASP A 393 -14.77 10.04 6.35
CA ASP A 393 -14.93 10.72 5.06
C ASP A 393 -14.18 12.06 4.97
N ILE A 394 -13.83 12.45 3.74
CA ILE A 394 -13.14 13.72 3.48
C ILE A 394 -14.12 14.88 3.63
N ALA A 395 -13.88 15.70 4.66
CA ALA A 395 -14.69 16.84 5.04
C ALA A 395 -13.99 18.19 4.75
N PRO A 396 -14.72 19.32 4.75
CA PRO A 396 -14.13 20.64 4.49
C PRO A 396 -13.02 21.06 5.46
N ARG A 397 -12.96 20.43 6.65
CA ARG A 397 -11.90 20.65 7.63
C ARG A 397 -10.58 20.04 7.17
N ASP A 398 -10.62 18.90 6.49
CA ASP A 398 -9.43 18.20 5.96
C ASP A 398 -8.82 19.02 4.82
N VAL A 399 -9.66 19.59 3.96
CA VAL A 399 -9.23 20.57 2.94
C VAL A 399 -8.61 21.80 3.58
N ALA A 400 -9.17 22.30 4.70
CA ALA A 400 -8.58 23.43 5.42
C ALA A 400 -7.21 23.10 6.02
N MET A 401 -6.98 21.84 6.38
CA MET A 401 -5.70 21.37 6.89
C MET A 401 -4.68 21.29 5.76
N ALA A 402 -5.04 20.67 4.63
CA ALA A 402 -4.16 20.53 3.48
C ALA A 402 -3.68 21.87 2.90
N THR A 403 -4.50 22.94 2.97
CA THR A 403 -4.08 24.28 2.51
C THR A 403 -3.00 24.93 3.38
N THR A 404 -2.76 24.41 4.59
CA THR A 404 -1.69 24.93 5.45
C THR A 404 -0.30 24.48 5.02
N ALA A 405 -0.21 23.51 4.11
CA ALA A 405 1.06 23.09 3.54
C ALA A 405 1.70 24.20 2.69
N ASP A 406 3.00 24.41 2.90
CA ASP A 406 3.80 25.41 2.21
C ASP A 406 4.16 24.97 0.78
N ASP A 407 4.57 23.71 0.61
CA ASP A 407 4.80 23.11 -0.71
C ASP A 407 3.48 22.76 -1.41
N ASP A 408 3.32 23.22 -2.65
CA ASP A 408 2.14 22.98 -3.47
C ASP A 408 1.90 21.49 -3.73
N LYS A 409 2.95 20.64 -3.69
CA LYS A 409 2.77 19.19 -3.84
C LYS A 409 2.12 18.53 -2.61
N HIS A 410 2.33 19.12 -1.43
CA HIS A 410 1.76 18.66 -0.17
C HIS A 410 0.34 19.17 0.07
N ARG A 411 -0.18 20.08 -0.77
CA ARG A 411 -1.60 20.48 -0.79
C ARG A 411 -2.48 19.40 -1.39
N THR A 412 -2.42 18.22 -0.78
CA THR A 412 -2.99 16.98 -1.27
C THR A 412 -3.66 16.21 -0.13
N ILE A 413 -4.79 15.57 -0.43
CA ILE A 413 -5.46 14.61 0.45
C ILE A 413 -5.46 13.25 -0.22
N LEU A 414 -5.03 12.21 0.50
CA LEU A 414 -5.13 10.80 0.08
C LEU A 414 -6.24 10.12 0.90
N GLY A 415 -7.31 9.71 0.23
CA GLY A 415 -8.49 9.06 0.82
C GLY A 415 -8.59 7.60 0.42
N PHE A 416 -8.44 6.70 1.39
CA PHE A 416 -8.57 5.27 1.16
C PHE A 416 -9.95 4.74 1.59
N ASN A 417 -10.72 4.25 0.61
CA ASN A 417 -12.06 3.70 0.81
C ASN A 417 -13.03 4.63 1.56
N VAL A 418 -12.91 5.95 1.34
CA VAL A 418 -13.73 7.00 1.97
C VAL A 418 -14.47 7.81 0.92
N ASP A 419 -15.64 8.35 1.28
CA ASP A 419 -16.37 9.26 0.42
C ASP A 419 -15.81 10.69 0.56
N VAL A 420 -15.94 11.48 -0.51
CA VAL A 420 -15.65 12.93 -0.50
C VAL A 420 -16.96 13.70 -0.36
N LEU A 421 -17.11 14.49 0.70
CA LEU A 421 -18.33 15.26 0.91
C LEU A 421 -18.48 16.38 -0.15
N ASP A 422 -19.71 16.64 -0.62
CA ASP A 422 -20.03 17.65 -1.64
C ASP A 422 -19.48 19.07 -1.34
N ASP A 423 -19.32 19.40 -0.06
CA ASP A 423 -18.76 20.68 0.40
C ASP A 423 -17.24 20.65 0.54
N ALA A 424 -16.63 19.48 0.74
CA ALA A 424 -15.20 19.29 0.67
C ALA A 424 -14.71 19.38 -0.79
N GLU A 425 -15.36 18.69 -1.73
CA GLU A 425 -15.00 18.71 -3.15
C GLU A 425 -14.99 20.14 -3.72
N ARG A 426 -16.07 20.90 -3.49
CA ARG A 426 -16.16 22.31 -3.91
C ARG A 426 -15.07 23.18 -3.31
N LYS A 427 -14.71 22.94 -2.05
CA LYS A 427 -13.68 23.72 -1.37
C LYS A 427 -12.28 23.37 -1.88
N ALA A 428 -12.03 22.10 -2.20
CA ALA A 428 -10.77 21.66 -2.76
C ALA A 428 -10.52 22.32 -4.14
N ASP A 429 -11.55 22.38 -4.99
CA ASP A 429 -11.51 23.12 -6.26
C ASP A 429 -11.24 24.62 -6.07
N GLU A 430 -11.84 25.24 -5.05
CA GLU A 430 -11.68 26.68 -4.77
C GLU A 430 -10.28 27.03 -4.26
N GLU A 431 -9.66 26.15 -3.49
CA GLU A 431 -8.38 26.37 -2.79
C GLU A 431 -7.18 25.66 -3.46
N ASP A 432 -7.38 25.05 -4.65
CA ASP A 432 -6.37 24.28 -5.40
C ASP A 432 -5.74 23.14 -4.59
N VAL A 433 -6.56 22.41 -3.82
CA VAL A 433 -6.15 21.20 -3.10
C VAL A 433 -6.46 19.98 -3.96
N ARG A 434 -5.46 19.12 -4.16
CA ARG A 434 -5.64 17.87 -4.90
C ARG A 434 -6.23 16.79 -3.99
N ILE A 435 -7.25 16.08 -4.43
CA ILE A 435 -7.78 14.91 -3.74
C ILE A 435 -7.52 13.69 -4.62
N PHE A 436 -6.97 12.65 -4.01
CA PHE A 436 -6.89 11.30 -4.59
C PHE A 436 -7.72 10.37 -3.69
N ASP A 437 -8.72 9.72 -4.26
CA ASP A 437 -9.52 8.70 -3.59
C ASP A 437 -9.44 7.38 -4.35
N SER A 438 -9.28 6.28 -3.61
CA SER A 438 -9.23 4.93 -4.18
C SER A 438 -9.52 3.89 -3.10
N ASP A 439 -9.98 2.72 -3.51
CA ASP A 439 -10.13 1.54 -2.65
C ASP A 439 -8.87 0.64 -2.63
N VAL A 440 -7.77 1.09 -3.30
CA VAL A 440 -6.47 0.42 -3.36
C VAL A 440 -5.34 1.38 -2.91
N ILE A 441 -4.64 1.03 -1.83
CA ILE A 441 -3.61 1.87 -1.19
C ILE A 441 -2.50 2.26 -2.17
N TYR A 442 -1.95 1.29 -2.89
CA TYR A 442 -0.81 1.54 -3.79
C TYR A 442 -1.17 2.44 -4.96
N GLN A 443 -2.42 2.40 -5.42
CA GLN A 443 -2.86 3.31 -6.47
C GLN A 443 -2.84 4.75 -5.96
N LEU A 444 -3.21 5.02 -4.69
CA LEU A 444 -3.11 6.36 -4.11
C LEU A 444 -1.65 6.85 -4.07
N VAL A 445 -0.73 5.96 -3.69
CA VAL A 445 0.70 6.26 -3.62
C VAL A 445 1.25 6.53 -5.01
N GLU A 446 0.98 5.65 -5.98
CA GLU A 446 1.41 5.79 -7.38
C GLU A 446 0.83 7.05 -8.03
N ASP A 447 -0.47 7.31 -7.86
CA ASP A 447 -1.14 8.51 -8.40
C ASP A 447 -0.56 9.80 -7.78
N TYR A 448 -0.15 9.76 -6.51
CA TYR A 448 0.53 10.88 -5.86
C TYR A 448 1.95 11.07 -6.38
N GLU A 449 2.74 10.01 -6.51
CA GLU A 449 4.10 10.06 -7.06
C GLU A 449 4.10 10.60 -8.49
N GLU A 450 3.20 10.12 -9.35
CA GLU A 450 3.03 10.63 -10.72
C GLU A 450 2.69 12.13 -10.71
N PHE A 451 1.80 12.56 -9.82
CA PHE A 451 1.47 13.97 -9.65
C PHE A 451 2.66 14.83 -9.21
N VAL A 452 3.47 14.34 -8.26
CA VAL A 452 4.70 15.02 -7.82
C VAL A 452 5.68 15.15 -8.98
N GLU A 453 5.93 14.06 -9.72
CA GLU A 453 6.82 14.06 -10.89
C GLU A 453 6.35 15.04 -11.98
N GLU A 454 5.05 15.08 -12.27
CA GLU A 454 4.47 16.02 -13.22
C GLU A 454 4.65 17.48 -12.79
N ARG A 455 4.43 17.77 -11.50
CA ARG A 455 4.60 19.12 -10.92
C ARG A 455 6.05 19.56 -10.94
N GLU A 456 6.98 18.68 -10.56
CA GLU A 456 8.41 18.96 -10.60
C GLU A 456 8.90 19.21 -12.03
N ARG A 457 8.46 18.38 -12.98
CA ARG A 457 8.77 18.59 -14.41
C ARG A 457 8.23 19.92 -14.93
N ALA A 458 6.98 20.28 -14.60
CA ALA A 458 6.40 21.55 -15.03
C ALA A 458 7.15 22.76 -14.43
N GLN A 459 7.55 22.67 -13.16
CA GLN A 459 8.36 23.69 -12.50
C GLN A 459 9.73 23.82 -13.17
N GLN A 460 10.39 22.69 -13.47
CA GLN A 460 11.67 22.65 -14.16
C GLN A 460 11.58 23.23 -15.58
N GLU A 461 10.56 22.86 -16.36
CA GLU A 461 10.32 23.41 -17.70
C GLU A 461 10.14 24.94 -17.65
N ALA A 462 9.34 25.44 -16.70
CA ALA A 462 9.13 26.87 -16.51
C ALA A 462 10.44 27.62 -16.12
N ILE A 463 11.29 27.00 -15.32
CA ILE A 463 12.62 27.54 -15.00
C ILE A 463 13.49 27.56 -16.27
N PHE A 464 13.50 26.47 -17.03
CA PHE A 464 14.32 26.29 -18.22
C PHE A 464 13.97 27.26 -19.36
N GLU A 465 12.69 27.59 -19.54
CA GLU A 465 12.24 28.59 -20.52
C GLU A 465 12.75 30.00 -20.19
N ASN A 466 12.86 30.34 -18.90
CA ASN A 466 13.25 31.67 -18.44
C ASN A 466 14.77 31.84 -18.26
N ILE A 467 15.54 30.76 -18.40
CA ILE A 467 17.00 30.78 -18.28
C ILE A 467 17.66 31.13 -19.61
N VAL A 468 18.67 32.01 -19.50
CA VAL A 468 19.54 32.37 -20.62
C VAL A 468 20.51 31.20 -20.85
N ARG A 469 20.50 30.65 -22.07
CA ARG A 469 21.32 29.49 -22.46
C ARG A 469 22.76 29.96 -22.75
N PRO A 470 23.78 29.26 -22.23
CA PRO A 470 25.18 29.63 -22.47
C PRO A 470 25.55 29.34 -23.93
N ALA A 471 26.25 30.27 -24.58
CA ALA A 471 26.81 30.03 -25.90
C ALA A 471 28.05 30.88 -26.17
N ARG A 472 28.92 30.34 -27.02
CA ARG A 472 30.07 31.01 -27.63
C ARG A 472 29.99 30.84 -29.14
N PHE A 473 30.19 31.91 -29.89
CA PHE A 473 30.16 31.89 -31.35
C PHE A 473 31.23 32.82 -31.93
N ARG A 474 31.69 32.50 -33.14
CA ARG A 474 32.73 33.26 -33.85
C ARG A 474 32.18 33.93 -35.10
N ILE A 475 32.53 35.19 -35.33
CA ILE A 475 32.23 35.89 -36.59
C ILE A 475 33.10 35.32 -37.71
N LEU A 476 32.47 34.90 -38.81
CA LEU A 476 33.15 34.36 -39.98
C LEU A 476 33.80 35.46 -40.81
N GLN A 477 35.00 35.20 -41.34
CA GLN A 477 35.72 36.10 -42.25
C GLN A 477 34.98 36.25 -43.57
N ASP A 478 35.00 37.46 -44.15
CA ASP A 478 34.35 37.82 -45.41
C ASP A 478 32.81 37.58 -45.43
N HIS A 479 32.16 37.45 -44.27
CA HIS A 479 30.72 37.17 -44.13
C HIS A 479 29.96 38.29 -43.41
N VAL A 480 30.36 39.55 -43.64
CA VAL A 480 29.64 40.74 -43.14
C VAL A 480 28.63 41.18 -44.19
N PHE A 481 27.34 40.99 -43.90
CA PHE A 481 26.23 41.35 -44.80
C PHE A 481 25.71 42.77 -44.55
N ARG A 482 25.80 43.25 -43.31
CA ARG A 482 25.45 44.63 -42.91
C ARG A 482 26.33 45.06 -41.74
N GLN A 483 26.85 46.28 -41.80
CA GLN A 483 27.81 46.78 -40.80
C GLN A 483 27.15 47.25 -39.50
N ASN A 484 25.93 47.78 -39.52
CA ASN A 484 25.22 48.30 -38.34
C ASN A 484 23.70 48.44 -38.63
N ASP A 485 22.93 48.72 -37.58
CA ASP A 485 21.47 48.99 -37.62
C ASP A 485 20.60 47.92 -38.33
N PRO A 486 20.48 46.70 -37.78
CA PRO A 486 21.44 45.99 -36.92
C PRO A 486 22.61 45.43 -37.74
N ALA A 487 23.75 45.15 -37.11
CA ALA A 487 24.83 44.43 -37.80
C ALA A 487 24.35 43.03 -38.20
N VAL A 488 24.63 42.58 -39.43
CA VAL A 488 24.27 41.24 -39.91
C VAL A 488 25.54 40.54 -40.35
N VAL A 489 25.91 39.49 -39.64
CA VAL A 489 27.17 38.76 -39.83
C VAL A 489 26.92 37.26 -39.90
N GLY A 490 27.69 36.55 -40.72
CA GLY A 490 27.76 35.10 -40.67
C GLY A 490 28.58 34.67 -39.46
N VAL A 491 28.07 33.74 -38.66
CA VAL A 491 28.74 33.22 -37.47
C VAL A 491 28.78 31.71 -37.48
N GLU A 492 29.77 31.14 -36.81
CA GLU A 492 29.82 29.73 -36.43
C GLU A 492 29.62 29.61 -34.92
N VAL A 493 28.58 28.89 -34.50
CA VAL A 493 28.38 28.61 -33.07
C VAL A 493 29.43 27.57 -32.65
N VAL A 494 30.31 27.95 -31.73
CA VAL A 494 31.45 27.12 -31.32
C VAL A 494 31.02 26.13 -30.24
N SER A 495 30.22 26.58 -29.27
CA SER A 495 29.70 25.76 -28.18
C SER A 495 28.43 26.38 -27.61
N GLY A 496 27.45 25.54 -27.23
CA GLY A 496 26.19 25.94 -26.62
C GLY A 496 25.11 26.38 -27.62
N THR A 497 24.04 26.99 -27.10
CA THR A 497 22.84 27.34 -27.87
C THR A 497 22.61 28.84 -27.89
N LEU A 498 22.74 29.45 -29.08
CA LEU A 498 22.50 30.87 -29.32
C LEU A 498 21.01 31.08 -29.60
N LYS A 499 20.32 31.88 -28.77
CA LYS A 499 18.90 32.23 -28.94
C LYS A 499 18.70 33.68 -29.34
N ARG A 500 17.56 33.96 -29.98
CA ARG A 500 17.09 35.34 -30.22
C ARG A 500 16.84 36.10 -28.92
N ASN A 501 16.90 37.42 -29.00
CA ASN A 501 16.77 38.37 -27.88
C ASN A 501 17.79 38.20 -26.75
N THR A 502 18.92 37.54 -27.03
CA THR A 502 19.98 37.29 -26.04
C THR A 502 21.05 38.39 -26.10
N PRO A 503 21.43 39.00 -24.97
CA PRO A 503 22.56 39.93 -24.94
C PRO A 503 23.88 39.19 -25.14
N VAL A 504 24.81 39.80 -25.88
CA VAL A 504 26.11 39.22 -26.24
C VAL A 504 27.23 40.23 -26.04
N GLY A 505 28.42 39.72 -25.78
CA GLY A 505 29.61 40.52 -25.48
C GLY A 505 30.91 39.88 -25.94
N LEU A 506 31.96 40.69 -25.96
CA LEU A 506 33.33 40.24 -26.13
C LEU A 506 33.96 40.04 -24.75
N ILE A 507 34.93 39.14 -24.65
CA ILE A 507 35.70 38.96 -23.43
C ILE A 507 37.02 39.71 -23.57
N GLU A 508 37.16 40.82 -22.83
CA GLU A 508 38.40 41.57 -22.73
C GLU A 508 39.05 41.34 -21.36
N GLY A 509 40.26 40.75 -21.36
CA GLY A 509 40.93 40.33 -20.13
C GLY A 509 40.21 39.16 -19.45
N ASN A 510 39.36 39.46 -18.46
CA ASN A 510 38.51 38.50 -17.73
C ASN A 510 37.09 39.07 -17.46
N GLU A 511 36.66 40.06 -18.24
CA GLU A 511 35.34 40.68 -18.12
C GLU A 511 34.62 40.62 -19.47
N LEU A 512 33.32 40.33 -19.43
CA LEU A 512 32.48 40.40 -20.62
C LEU A 512 32.03 41.84 -20.81
N GLU A 513 32.48 42.46 -21.90
CA GLU A 513 31.99 43.75 -22.36
C GLU A 513 30.82 43.53 -23.30
N ARG A 514 29.62 43.92 -22.86
CA ARG A 514 28.39 43.77 -23.66
C ARG A 514 28.48 44.66 -24.91
N VAL A 515 28.36 44.05 -26.08
CA VAL A 515 28.43 44.75 -27.38
C VAL A 515 27.05 44.92 -28.03
N GLY A 516 26.09 44.04 -27.74
CA GLY A 516 24.77 44.10 -28.37
C GLY A 516 23.79 43.04 -27.93
N VAL A 517 22.69 42.92 -28.70
CA VAL A 517 21.63 41.91 -28.50
C VAL A 517 21.33 41.22 -29.82
N VAL A 518 21.29 39.90 -29.82
CA VAL A 518 20.87 39.11 -30.99
C VAL A 518 19.38 39.33 -31.25
N LYS A 519 19.00 39.86 -32.41
CA LYS A 519 17.58 40.11 -32.79
C LYS A 519 17.01 39.02 -33.69
N GLY A 520 17.83 38.39 -34.51
CA GLY A 520 17.42 37.40 -35.48
C GLY A 520 18.54 36.44 -35.82
N ILE A 521 18.17 35.21 -36.10
CA ILE A 521 19.05 34.13 -36.53
C ILE A 521 18.43 33.55 -37.80
N GLN A 522 19.22 33.39 -38.85
CA GLN A 522 18.78 32.84 -40.13
C GLN A 522 19.69 31.69 -40.55
N GLU A 523 19.09 30.54 -40.80
CA GLU A 523 19.75 29.37 -41.38
C GLU A 523 19.24 29.16 -42.82
N GLN A 524 20.14 29.18 -43.79
CA GLN A 524 19.80 29.02 -45.23
C GLN A 524 18.70 29.98 -45.76
N GLY A 525 18.52 31.13 -45.10
CA GLY A 525 17.53 32.15 -45.48
C GLY A 525 16.17 32.02 -44.78
N GLU A 526 16.00 31.04 -43.89
CA GLU A 526 14.82 30.88 -43.04
C GLU A 526 15.11 31.38 -41.62
N ASP A 527 14.16 32.09 -41.02
CA ASP A 527 14.27 32.56 -39.63
C ASP A 527 14.14 31.37 -38.67
N VAL A 528 15.09 31.25 -37.74
CA VAL A 528 15.11 30.22 -36.70
C VAL A 528 15.20 30.85 -35.32
N ASP A 529 14.67 30.18 -34.29
CA ASP A 529 14.65 30.71 -32.93
C ASP A 529 15.95 30.46 -32.15
N GLU A 530 16.68 29.41 -32.52
CA GLU A 530 17.97 29.05 -31.93
C GLU A 530 18.95 28.47 -32.96
N ALA A 531 20.25 28.56 -32.66
CA ALA A 531 21.33 27.87 -33.38
C ALA A 531 22.29 27.20 -32.38
N ARG A 532 22.72 25.97 -32.67
CA ARG A 532 23.54 25.14 -31.79
C ARG A 532 24.98 25.01 -32.28
N ALA A 533 25.85 24.48 -31.42
CA ALA A 533 27.25 24.22 -31.74
C ALA A 533 27.43 23.50 -33.09
N GLY A 534 28.30 24.04 -33.93
CA GLY A 534 28.56 23.58 -35.29
C GLY A 534 27.69 24.22 -36.37
N ASN A 535 26.56 24.86 -36.04
CA ASN A 535 25.77 25.59 -37.02
C ASN A 535 26.52 26.83 -37.53
N ARG A 536 26.37 27.10 -38.84
CA ARG A 536 26.84 28.33 -39.50
C ARG A 536 25.64 29.10 -40.00
N VAL A 537 25.32 30.19 -39.32
CA VAL A 537 24.07 30.94 -39.49
C VAL A 537 24.36 32.43 -39.67
N SER A 538 23.42 33.16 -40.26
CA SER A 538 23.47 34.63 -40.29
C SER A 538 22.78 35.17 -39.04
N VAL A 539 23.46 36.03 -38.30
CA VAL A 539 22.96 36.60 -37.04
C VAL A 539 22.86 38.11 -37.16
N SER A 540 21.72 38.65 -36.78
CA SER A 540 21.48 40.09 -36.68
C SER A 540 21.73 40.54 -35.23
N ILE A 541 22.76 41.36 -35.01
CA ILE A 541 23.15 41.89 -33.70
C ILE A 541 22.86 43.40 -33.67
N ASP A 542 21.97 43.80 -32.77
CA ASP A 542 21.60 45.19 -32.54
C ASP A 542 22.54 45.82 -31.51
N GLY A 543 23.06 47.02 -31.79
CA GLY A 543 24.06 47.72 -30.97
C GLY A 543 25.41 47.96 -31.66
N PRO A 544 26.15 46.92 -32.08
CA PRO A 544 27.53 47.07 -32.52
C PRO A 544 27.63 47.49 -33.99
N THR A 545 28.73 48.16 -34.33
CA THR A 545 29.17 48.42 -35.71
C THR A 545 30.36 47.52 -36.05
N VAL A 546 30.24 46.73 -37.13
CA VAL A 546 31.33 45.87 -37.62
C VAL A 546 32.49 46.72 -38.14
N GLY A 547 33.71 46.43 -37.68
CA GLY A 547 34.93 47.20 -37.95
C GLY A 547 35.18 48.35 -36.97
N ARG A 548 34.36 48.49 -35.92
CA ARG A 548 34.58 49.43 -34.81
C ARG A 548 34.38 48.78 -33.44
N ASP A 549 33.23 48.14 -33.25
CA ASP A 549 32.82 47.55 -31.97
C ASP A 549 32.94 46.03 -31.96
N ILE A 550 32.89 45.40 -33.14
CA ILE A 550 33.16 43.96 -33.38
C ILE A 550 33.91 43.81 -34.71
N GLU A 551 34.79 42.83 -34.84
CA GLU A 551 35.59 42.55 -36.04
C GLU A 551 35.35 41.12 -36.57
N GLU A 552 35.73 40.88 -37.82
CA GLU A 552 35.71 39.52 -38.38
C GLU A 552 36.73 38.63 -37.67
N GLY A 553 36.29 37.44 -37.26
CA GLY A 553 37.11 36.51 -36.48
C GLY A 553 36.94 36.64 -34.96
N ASP A 554 36.25 37.69 -34.48
CA ASP A 554 35.97 37.84 -33.05
C ASP A 554 35.12 36.69 -32.50
N GLU A 555 35.42 36.30 -31.26
CA GLU A 555 34.61 35.34 -30.49
C GLU A 555 33.74 36.09 -29.50
N LEU A 556 32.43 35.98 -29.70
CA LEU A 556 31.43 36.55 -28.82
C LEU A 556 30.83 35.47 -27.91
N TRP A 557 30.39 35.93 -26.76
CA TRP A 557 29.77 35.13 -25.72
C TRP A 557 28.39 35.66 -25.42
N VAL A 558 27.47 34.75 -25.09
CA VAL A 558 26.22 35.13 -24.44
C VAL A 558 26.54 35.73 -23.07
N ASP A 559 25.96 36.89 -22.80
CA ASP A 559 26.04 37.55 -21.50
C ASP A 559 25.10 36.84 -20.52
N LEU A 560 25.66 35.83 -19.84
CA LEU A 560 24.94 34.96 -18.93
C LEU A 560 24.76 35.63 -17.56
N PRO A 561 23.52 35.92 -17.12
CA PRO A 561 23.29 36.48 -15.79
C PRO A 561 23.79 35.53 -14.69
N GLU A 562 24.40 36.08 -13.64
CA GLU A 562 24.98 35.30 -12.54
C GLU A 562 23.97 34.32 -11.91
N LYS A 563 22.72 34.77 -11.71
CA LYS A 563 21.64 33.93 -11.19
C LYS A 563 21.37 32.72 -12.08
N HIS A 564 21.38 32.90 -13.41
CA HIS A 564 21.15 31.82 -14.36
C HIS A 564 22.34 30.88 -14.42
N ALA A 565 23.57 31.42 -14.36
CA ALA A 565 24.77 30.60 -14.28
C ALA A 565 24.78 29.70 -13.04
N LYS A 566 24.32 30.23 -11.90
CA LYS A 566 24.16 29.47 -10.66
C LYS A 566 23.16 28.32 -10.81
N VAL A 567 21.95 28.60 -11.30
CA VAL A 567 20.92 27.56 -11.52
C VAL A 567 21.41 26.50 -12.51
N LEU A 568 22.04 26.92 -13.60
CA LEU A 568 22.62 25.99 -14.59
C LEU A 568 23.72 25.09 -14.02
N GLU A 569 24.58 25.61 -13.13
CA GLU A 569 25.67 24.82 -12.52
C GLU A 569 25.19 23.94 -11.37
N GLN A 570 24.23 24.40 -10.57
CA GLN A 570 23.85 23.72 -9.32
C GLN A 570 22.63 22.82 -9.46
N GLU A 571 21.69 23.17 -10.34
CA GLU A 571 20.38 22.52 -10.44
C GLU A 571 20.19 21.81 -11.79
N LEU A 572 20.74 22.35 -12.89
CA LEU A 572 20.44 21.87 -14.25
C LEU A 572 21.66 21.33 -15.03
N THR A 573 22.77 21.01 -14.35
CA THR A 573 24.02 20.61 -15.05
C THR A 573 23.85 19.32 -15.86
N ASP A 574 23.11 18.35 -15.35
CA ASP A 574 22.92 17.07 -16.05
C ASP A 574 21.85 17.14 -17.16
N GLU A 575 20.99 18.15 -17.09
CA GLU A 575 19.89 18.39 -18.03
C GLU A 575 20.31 19.19 -19.28
N ILE A 576 21.38 19.98 -19.22
CA ILE A 576 21.85 20.74 -20.39
C ILE A 576 22.76 19.93 -21.33
N PRO A 577 22.66 20.15 -22.66
CA PRO A 577 23.53 19.51 -23.65
C PRO A 577 25.03 19.64 -23.34
N ALA A 578 25.83 18.66 -23.77
CA ALA A 578 27.27 18.64 -23.48
C ALA A 578 28.01 19.89 -23.97
N ASP A 579 27.59 20.47 -25.09
CA ASP A 579 28.14 21.71 -25.64
C ASP A 579 27.73 22.96 -24.84
N GLU A 580 26.55 22.96 -24.23
CA GLU A 580 26.13 24.01 -23.28
C GLU A 580 26.88 23.92 -21.97
N ARG A 581 27.11 22.69 -21.44
CA ARG A 581 28.00 22.49 -20.28
C ARG A 581 29.40 22.99 -20.56
N GLU A 582 29.93 22.71 -21.75
CA GLU A 582 31.24 23.21 -22.15
C GLU A 582 31.27 24.75 -22.17
N ALA A 583 30.28 25.38 -22.79
CA ALA A 583 30.16 26.84 -22.83
C ALA A 583 30.03 27.45 -21.42
N LEU A 584 29.17 26.87 -20.56
CA LEU A 584 28.98 27.29 -19.17
C LEU A 584 30.28 27.18 -18.37
N LYS A 585 30.96 26.04 -18.46
CA LYS A 585 32.21 25.81 -17.73
C LYS A 585 33.28 26.83 -18.12
N GLN A 586 33.47 27.06 -19.42
CA GLN A 586 34.44 28.05 -19.89
C GLN A 586 34.06 29.47 -19.45
N TYR A 587 32.76 29.81 -19.50
CA TYR A 587 32.26 31.10 -19.04
C TYR A 587 32.52 31.32 -17.54
N LEU A 588 32.21 30.31 -16.71
CA LEU A 588 32.48 30.32 -15.27
C LEU A 588 33.97 30.43 -14.95
N GLU A 589 34.83 29.71 -15.67
CA GLU A 589 36.29 29.79 -15.52
C GLU A 589 36.82 31.21 -15.79
N ILE A 590 36.20 31.94 -16.72
CA ILE A 590 36.60 33.32 -17.03
C ILE A 590 36.13 34.27 -15.92
N GLN A 591 34.85 34.22 -15.54
CA GLN A 591 34.29 35.09 -14.50
C GLN A 591 34.97 34.85 -13.13
N ARG A 592 35.25 33.60 -12.80
CA ARG A 592 35.86 33.22 -11.50
C ARG A 592 37.34 33.57 -11.35
N LYS A 593 38.03 33.92 -12.45
CA LYS A 593 39.38 34.52 -12.36
C LYS A 593 39.33 35.91 -11.72
N ARG A 594 38.20 36.61 -11.85
CA ARG A 594 37.97 37.93 -11.25
C ARG A 594 37.30 37.82 -9.88
N ASP A 595 36.22 37.04 -9.79
CA ASP A 595 35.49 36.81 -8.55
C ASP A 595 35.31 35.30 -8.28
N PRO A 596 36.10 34.70 -7.36
CA PRO A 596 36.04 33.28 -7.05
C PRO A 596 34.67 32.75 -6.56
N PHE A 597 33.75 33.65 -6.20
CA PHE A 597 32.39 33.33 -5.74
C PHE A 597 31.32 33.55 -6.81
N TRP A 598 31.67 34.05 -8.00
CA TRP A 598 30.71 34.30 -9.07
C TRP A 598 29.97 33.02 -9.46
N GLY A 599 28.64 33.07 -9.38
CA GLY A 599 27.75 31.95 -9.69
C GLY A 599 27.78 30.79 -8.69
N LYS A 600 28.23 31.00 -7.44
CA LYS A 600 28.18 30.00 -6.35
C LYS A 600 26.99 30.17 -5.41
#